data_AF-A0A397GMF1-F1
#
_entry.id   AF-A0A397GMF1-F1
#
_cell.length_a   1.000
_cell.length_b   1.000
_cell.length_c   1.000
_cell.angle_alpha   90.00
_cell.angle_beta   90.00
_cell.angle_gamma   90.00
#
_symmetry.space_group_name_H-M   'P 1'
#
loop_
_entity.id
_entity.type
_entity.pdbx_description
1 polymer ?
#
loop_
_entity_poly.entity_id
_entity_poly.type
_entity_poly.pdbx_seq_one_letter_code
_entity_poly.pdbx_strand_id
1 'polypeptide(L)'
;MRRQLTKRACDECISRKVKCSGSWPCDTCQKAPKEVDCTYLKPPGRRGPKVRRRTNKGRSASDGSIGHVHTEEAAIRAHPVENRPVNHAAVHADAEGDESLSAWGWRKETCIPITILVYIVRLYQTFSHSVWPVVNADALLQQLEDGTHDAQTLCLALALCAATMAQLQLAPLAGGDNQTVDSGLLKLECMRLRERSDYRENLDAKGVLVSFFLHVYHAKINQRKSAMLFIQEAIASGRLLGLDTKDRNVAFTDGVVANEEILFLLLWVSERGYAMHLGVRPSYNDPVELPDAAHLAMNTHARGLLELFKLFVTFDKIQTRRCTRSNSAQALSVASLAETEAALSALAFNSDQASTRLADCYITREWMKTIVWQEALSQRLLSSTSTTEVMTFRFPAVVGRDLLMSLQGLTETDLLPLGRDQLLKCFEVANSLADIVIYTPPRSFSNALQAGPQDLLHALYQKILPFLEQDPVLKSILRAKTAEALVMAPARLGVGLVTRPDVEEENISDYSLTAAS
;
A
#
# COMPACT_ATOMS: atom_id res chain seq x y z
N MET A 1 22.43 -24.34 29.66
CA MET A 1 21.54 -23.16 29.53
C MET A 1 22.36 -21.94 29.11
N ARG A 2 22.20 -21.46 27.88
CA ARG A 2 22.95 -20.31 27.34
C ARG A 2 22.43 -19.01 27.97
N ARG A 3 23.33 -18.21 28.55
CA ARG A 3 23.05 -16.85 29.06
C ARG A 3 22.74 -15.92 27.88
N GLN A 4 21.50 -15.44 27.78
CA GLN A 4 21.12 -14.40 26.84
C GLN A 4 21.60 -13.04 27.37
N LEU A 5 22.73 -12.55 26.85
CA LEU A 5 23.23 -11.20 27.13
C LEU A 5 22.37 -10.18 26.37
N THR A 6 21.49 -9.47 27.08
CA THR A 6 20.71 -8.37 26.50
C THR A 6 21.60 -7.13 26.30
N LYS A 7 21.63 -6.56 25.09
CA LYS A 7 22.42 -5.35 24.72
C LYS A 7 21.90 -4.03 25.34
N ARG A 8 20.99 -4.11 26.31
CA ARG A 8 20.27 -2.96 26.88
C ARG A 8 20.16 -3.15 28.40
N ALA A 9 20.24 -2.06 29.16
CA ALA A 9 19.90 -2.09 30.58
C ALA A 9 18.38 -2.27 30.79
N CYS A 10 17.98 -2.91 31.90
CA CYS A 10 16.56 -3.02 32.26
C CYS A 10 15.96 -1.64 32.59
N ASP A 11 14.63 -1.55 32.58
CA ASP A 11 13.90 -0.30 32.74
C ASP A 11 14.16 0.38 34.09
N GLU A 12 14.36 -0.40 35.14
CA GLU A 12 14.67 0.11 36.48
C GLU A 12 16.11 0.64 36.58
N CYS A 13 17.07 -0.07 35.99
CA CYS A 13 18.46 0.43 35.92
C CYS A 13 18.59 1.69 35.06
N ILE A 14 17.80 1.79 33.98
CA ILE A 14 17.72 3.01 33.15
C ILE A 14 17.13 4.16 33.97
N SER A 15 16.02 3.93 34.67
CA SER A 15 15.35 4.93 35.51
C SER A 15 16.28 5.46 36.61
N ARG A 16 16.97 4.55 37.30
CA ARG A 16 17.92 4.87 38.38
C ARG A 16 19.30 5.34 37.91
N LYS A 17 19.57 5.29 36.59
CA LYS A 17 20.88 5.61 35.98
C LYS A 17 22.05 4.83 36.61
N VAL A 18 21.84 3.55 36.89
CA VAL A 18 22.84 2.64 37.47
C VAL A 18 23.24 1.55 36.47
N LYS A 19 24.36 0.87 36.73
CA LYS A 19 24.87 -0.20 35.85
C LYS A 19 23.96 -1.43 35.94
N CYS A 20 23.56 -1.96 34.78
CA CYS A 20 22.76 -3.18 34.66
C CYS A 20 23.66 -4.35 34.24
N SER A 21 23.55 -5.50 34.90
CA SER A 21 24.28 -6.71 34.51
C SER A 21 23.68 -7.43 33.29
N GLY A 22 22.42 -7.12 32.95
CA GLY A 22 21.73 -7.67 31.77
C GLY A 22 21.18 -9.10 31.95
N SER A 23 21.38 -9.72 33.12
CA SER A 23 20.67 -10.92 33.56
C SER A 23 19.20 -10.62 33.89
N TRP A 24 18.38 -11.66 33.98
CA TRP A 24 16.97 -11.55 34.41
C TRP A 24 16.72 -12.48 35.62
N PRO A 25 16.47 -11.93 36.82
CA PRO A 25 16.61 -10.53 37.20
C PRO A 25 18.07 -10.05 37.12
N CYS A 26 18.31 -8.75 36.94
CA CYS A 26 19.67 -8.20 36.97
C CYS A 26 20.17 -8.02 38.40
N ASP A 27 21.48 -8.10 38.63
CA ASP A 27 22.13 -8.10 39.95
C ASP A 27 21.75 -6.84 40.76
N THR A 28 21.61 -5.72 40.06
CA THR A 28 21.25 -4.43 40.65
C THR A 28 19.78 -4.39 41.11
N CYS A 29 18.88 -5.03 40.37
CA CYS A 29 17.48 -5.18 40.77
C CYS A 29 17.34 -6.20 41.90
N GLN A 30 18.12 -7.29 41.86
CA GLN A 30 18.07 -8.35 42.88
C GLN A 30 18.56 -7.87 44.25
N LYS A 31 19.57 -7.00 44.28
CA LYS A 31 20.14 -6.44 45.52
C LYS A 31 19.45 -5.17 46.01
N ALA A 32 18.35 -4.76 45.38
CA ALA A 32 17.64 -3.57 45.79
C ALA A 32 16.98 -3.79 47.17
N PRO A 33 17.00 -2.79 48.07
CA PRO A 33 16.39 -2.90 49.40
C PRO A 33 14.85 -2.94 49.37
N LYS A 34 14.24 -2.75 48.20
CA LYS A 34 12.80 -2.88 47.96
C LYS A 34 12.61 -3.84 46.79
N GLU A 35 11.53 -4.62 46.82
CA GLU A 35 11.13 -5.49 45.72
C GLU A 35 10.85 -4.64 44.47
N VAL A 36 11.57 -4.93 43.39
CA VAL A 36 11.55 -4.15 42.15
C VAL A 36 11.48 -5.06 40.94
N ASP A 37 10.57 -4.76 40.02
CA ASP A 37 10.38 -5.56 38.82
C ASP A 37 11.46 -5.26 37.76
N CYS A 38 12.34 -6.23 37.54
CA CYS A 38 13.36 -6.15 36.50
C CYS A 38 12.74 -6.37 35.11
N THR A 39 12.24 -5.32 34.46
CA THR A 39 11.55 -5.41 33.17
C THR A 39 12.32 -4.75 32.01
N TYR A 40 11.94 -5.10 30.78
CA TYR A 40 12.48 -4.54 29.52
C TYR A 40 11.36 -4.05 28.59
N LEU A 41 10.22 -3.65 29.17
CA LEU A 41 8.97 -3.37 28.48
C LEU A 41 8.90 -1.95 27.91
N LYS A 42 9.67 -0.99 28.45
CA LYS A 42 9.65 0.39 27.94
C LYS A 42 10.32 0.46 26.57
N PRO A 43 9.70 1.04 25.53
CA PRO A 43 10.38 1.26 24.25
C PRO A 43 11.62 2.16 24.42
N PRO A 44 12.74 1.90 23.72
CA PRO A 44 13.91 2.76 23.80
C PRO A 44 13.57 4.16 23.28
N GLY A 45 13.80 5.18 24.12
CA GLY A 45 13.61 6.58 23.73
C GLY A 45 14.45 6.95 22.52
N ARG A 46 13.86 7.71 21.58
CA ARG A 46 14.57 8.22 20.40
C ARG A 46 15.72 9.11 20.88
N ARG A 47 16.96 8.71 20.59
CA ARG A 47 18.12 9.59 20.76
C ARG A 47 17.97 10.71 19.73
N GLY A 48 17.90 11.96 20.19
CA GLY A 48 17.98 13.13 19.31
C GLY A 48 19.26 13.11 18.45
N PRO A 49 19.33 13.95 17.41
CA PRO A 49 20.47 13.98 16.50
C PRO A 49 21.80 14.06 17.27
N LYS A 50 22.68 13.08 17.06
CA LYS A 50 24.03 13.11 17.60
C LYS A 50 24.81 14.21 16.89
N VAL A 51 24.92 15.38 17.53
CA VAL A 51 25.92 16.39 17.16
C VAL A 51 27.30 15.74 17.31
N ARG A 52 27.98 15.54 16.19
CA ARG A 52 29.29 14.91 16.11
C ARG A 52 30.34 15.92 16.59
N ARG A 53 30.55 16.03 17.90
CA ARG A 53 31.71 16.75 18.45
C ARG A 53 32.98 15.96 18.12
N ARG A 54 33.82 16.53 17.24
CA ARG A 54 35.20 16.09 16.99
C ARG A 54 35.96 16.16 18.33
N THR A 55 36.38 15.01 18.83
CA THR A 55 37.34 14.89 19.93
C THR A 55 38.75 15.09 19.37
N ASN A 56 39.35 16.26 19.63
CA ASN A 56 40.79 16.44 19.49
C ASN A 56 41.46 16.11 20.83
N LYS A 57 42.50 15.29 20.75
CA LYS A 57 43.32 14.81 21.85
C LYS A 57 44.53 15.76 21.96
N GLY A 58 44.75 16.38 23.13
CA GLY A 58 46.08 16.91 23.50
C GLY A 58 46.14 18.30 24.14
N ARG A 59 46.28 18.30 25.48
CA ARG A 59 47.23 19.06 26.33
C ARG A 59 47.26 20.61 26.37
N SER A 60 46.94 21.08 27.59
CA SER A 60 47.72 22.00 28.45
C SER A 60 47.67 23.54 28.28
N ALA A 61 47.32 24.16 29.43
CA ALA A 61 47.78 25.43 30.01
C ALA A 61 47.21 26.77 29.49
N SER A 62 46.71 27.57 30.48
CA SER A 62 46.68 29.05 30.63
C SER A 62 46.56 29.91 29.37
N ASP A 63 45.64 30.87 29.27
CA ASP A 63 45.56 32.06 30.13
C ASP A 63 44.27 32.83 29.76
N GLY A 64 43.81 33.66 30.67
CA GLY A 64 42.54 34.37 30.59
C GLY A 64 42.59 35.70 29.82
N SER A 65 41.40 36.33 29.83
CA SER A 65 41.12 37.76 29.72
C SER A 65 40.74 38.39 28.37
N ILE A 66 39.53 38.99 28.42
CA ILE A 66 39.07 40.27 27.82
C ILE A 66 38.70 40.21 26.31
N GLY A 67 37.52 40.68 25.86
CA GLY A 67 36.66 41.70 26.43
C GLY A 67 35.23 41.79 25.88
N HIS A 68 34.55 42.68 26.58
CA HIS A 68 33.18 43.19 26.58
C HIS A 68 32.98 44.12 25.35
N VAL A 69 31.84 44.21 24.65
CA VAL A 69 30.75 45.22 24.84
C VAL A 69 29.86 45.25 23.58
N HIS A 70 28.53 45.15 23.79
CA HIS A 70 27.37 45.85 23.18
C HIS A 70 27.17 45.93 21.65
N THR A 71 26.12 45.28 21.13
CA THR A 71 24.77 45.81 20.79
C THR A 71 24.75 46.93 19.76
N GLU A 72 24.15 46.67 18.59
CA GLU A 72 22.95 47.40 18.10
C GLU A 72 22.36 46.78 16.84
N GLU A 73 21.03 46.77 16.81
CA GLU A 73 20.15 46.51 15.67
C GLU A 73 20.09 47.74 14.75
N ALA A 74 20.02 47.55 13.44
CA ALA A 74 19.05 48.21 12.53
C ALA A 74 19.33 47.91 11.04
N ALA A 75 18.50 47.03 10.48
CA ALA A 75 17.58 47.29 9.36
C ALA A 75 18.02 48.13 8.11
N ILE A 76 17.78 47.53 6.92
CA ILE A 76 17.17 48.08 5.68
C ILE A 76 18.05 48.22 4.40
N ARG A 77 17.58 47.49 3.36
CA ARG A 77 17.60 47.70 1.87
C ARG A 77 18.78 47.20 0.99
N ALA A 78 18.49 46.08 0.32
CA ALA A 78 18.22 45.90 -1.13
C ALA A 78 19.19 46.43 -2.22
N HIS A 79 19.80 45.43 -2.91
CA HIS A 79 20.25 45.29 -4.32
C HIS A 79 21.44 46.13 -4.85
N PRO A 80 22.12 45.73 -5.95
CA PRO A 80 22.35 44.41 -6.57
C PRO A 80 23.87 44.11 -6.74
N VAL A 81 24.28 42.86 -6.99
CA VAL A 81 25.70 42.57 -7.34
C VAL A 81 25.77 41.93 -8.73
N GLU A 82 26.55 42.61 -9.56
CA GLU A 82 26.91 42.35 -10.94
C GLU A 82 27.72 41.06 -11.13
N ASN A 83 27.53 40.47 -12.32
CA ASN A 83 28.38 39.46 -12.93
C ASN A 83 29.80 39.98 -13.20
N ARG A 84 30.82 39.17 -12.89
CA ARG A 84 32.09 39.13 -13.65
C ARG A 84 32.83 37.80 -13.41
N PRO A 85 33.77 37.41 -14.29
CA PRO A 85 33.75 36.12 -14.98
C PRO A 85 34.88 35.21 -14.49
N VAL A 86 34.78 33.91 -14.77
CA VAL A 86 35.91 32.99 -14.59
C VAL A 86 36.42 32.56 -15.96
N ASN A 87 37.73 32.72 -16.12
CA ASN A 87 38.50 32.66 -17.36
C ASN A 87 38.41 31.33 -18.10
N HIS A 88 38.29 31.41 -19.42
CA HIS A 88 38.75 30.42 -20.36
C HIS A 88 40.28 30.32 -20.31
N ALA A 89 40.80 29.12 -20.05
CA ALA A 89 42.12 28.72 -20.50
C ALA A 89 41.94 27.48 -21.38
N ALA A 90 42.24 27.67 -22.66
CA ALA A 90 42.32 26.61 -23.65
C ALA A 90 43.48 25.66 -23.30
N VAL A 91 43.21 24.36 -23.37
CA VAL A 91 44.23 23.35 -23.66
C VAL A 91 43.70 22.55 -24.84
N HIS A 92 44.54 22.49 -25.86
CA HIS A 92 44.27 21.91 -27.16
C HIS A 92 44.05 20.40 -27.14
N ALA A 93 43.34 19.98 -28.19
CA ALA A 93 43.05 18.62 -28.64
C ALA A 93 44.23 17.65 -28.57
N ASP A 94 43.91 16.40 -28.22
CA ASP A 94 44.34 15.19 -28.91
C ASP A 94 43.52 14.01 -28.37
N ALA A 95 42.60 13.48 -29.18
CA ALA A 95 42.17 12.07 -29.21
C ALA A 95 41.06 11.91 -30.24
N GLU A 96 41.46 11.64 -31.48
CA GLU A 96 40.63 10.97 -32.46
C GLU A 96 40.19 9.60 -31.92
N GLY A 97 38.92 9.24 -32.19
CA GLY A 97 38.49 7.85 -32.31
C GLY A 97 38.07 7.13 -31.04
N ASP A 98 36.86 7.41 -30.54
CA ASP A 98 36.13 6.40 -29.77
C ASP A 98 34.60 6.52 -29.90
N GLU A 99 34.08 6.43 -31.12
CA GLU A 99 32.63 6.24 -31.36
C GLU A 99 32.22 4.75 -31.41
N SER A 100 33.13 3.83 -31.08
CA SER A 100 32.90 2.38 -31.25
C SER A 100 32.80 1.58 -29.94
N LEU A 101 33.19 2.11 -28.77
CA LEU A 101 33.20 1.34 -27.52
C LEU A 101 31.94 1.49 -26.64
N SER A 102 31.01 2.38 -26.98
CA SER A 102 29.83 2.66 -26.13
C SER A 102 28.65 1.71 -26.34
N ALA A 103 28.47 1.13 -27.54
CA ALA A 103 27.29 0.29 -27.85
C ALA A 103 27.43 -1.19 -27.44
N TRP A 104 28.67 -1.67 -27.25
CA TRP A 104 28.96 -3.08 -26.91
C TRP A 104 29.41 -3.30 -25.45
N GLY A 105 29.81 -2.24 -24.73
CA GLY A 105 30.29 -2.34 -23.34
C GLY A 105 29.25 -2.85 -22.36
N TRP A 106 28.01 -2.33 -22.42
CA TRP A 106 26.92 -2.68 -21.51
C TRP A 106 26.49 -4.16 -21.58
N ARG A 107 26.56 -4.76 -22.78
CA ARG A 107 26.09 -6.14 -23.05
C ARG A 107 26.88 -7.21 -22.30
N LYS A 108 28.11 -6.89 -21.84
CA LYS A 108 28.97 -7.80 -21.05
C LYS A 108 28.98 -7.49 -19.56
N GLU A 109 28.22 -6.50 -19.09
CA GLU A 109 28.33 -6.00 -17.72
C GLU A 109 27.22 -6.44 -16.77
N THR A 110 26.06 -6.88 -17.27
CA THR A 110 25.02 -7.37 -16.37
C THR A 110 25.38 -8.77 -15.88
N CYS A 111 25.52 -8.95 -14.56
CA CYS A 111 25.73 -10.27 -13.96
C CYS A 111 24.51 -11.21 -14.10
N ILE A 112 23.41 -10.74 -14.69
CA ILE A 112 22.15 -11.46 -14.78
C ILE A 112 22.02 -12.10 -16.18
N PRO A 113 21.95 -13.44 -16.27
CA PRO A 113 21.73 -14.12 -17.55
C PRO A 113 20.43 -13.68 -18.23
N ILE A 114 20.49 -13.40 -19.54
CA ILE A 114 19.31 -13.03 -20.36
C ILE A 114 18.22 -14.09 -20.28
N THR A 115 18.58 -15.38 -20.19
CA THR A 115 17.64 -16.50 -20.03
C THR A 115 16.75 -16.36 -18.79
N ILE A 116 17.27 -15.78 -17.70
CA ILE A 116 16.48 -15.50 -16.49
C ILE A 116 15.49 -14.36 -16.74
N LEU A 117 15.92 -13.29 -17.44
CA LEU A 117 15.02 -12.20 -17.81
C LEU A 117 13.89 -12.71 -18.72
N VAL A 118 14.22 -13.47 -19.76
CA VAL A 118 13.26 -14.10 -20.67
C VAL A 118 12.24 -14.95 -19.90
N TYR A 119 12.70 -15.79 -18.97
CA TYR A 119 11.81 -16.61 -18.14
C TYR A 119 10.83 -15.75 -17.32
N ILE A 120 11.31 -14.72 -16.62
CA ILE A 120 10.47 -13.87 -15.78
C ILE A 120 9.52 -13.02 -16.64
N VAL A 121 9.94 -12.53 -17.81
CA VAL A 121 9.07 -11.80 -18.74
C VAL A 121 7.91 -12.68 -19.24
N ARG A 122 8.13 -13.98 -19.48
CA ARG A 122 7.05 -14.93 -19.81
C ARG A 122 6.06 -15.10 -18.64
N LEU A 123 6.54 -15.09 -17.40
CA LEU A 123 5.68 -15.11 -16.22
C LEU A 123 4.88 -13.79 -16.08
N TYR A 124 5.49 -12.65 -16.38
CA TYR A 124 4.79 -11.38 -16.47
C TYR A 124 3.65 -11.45 -17.49
N GLN A 125 3.94 -11.92 -18.71
CA GLN A 125 2.95 -12.05 -19.78
C GLN A 125 1.75 -12.90 -19.35
N THR A 126 2.02 -14.01 -18.65
CA THR A 126 0.99 -14.95 -18.23
C THR A 126 0.16 -14.43 -17.06
N PHE A 127 0.80 -13.88 -16.02
CA PHE A 127 0.15 -13.63 -14.74
C PHE A 127 -0.04 -12.15 -14.41
N SER A 128 0.85 -11.27 -14.87
CA SER A 128 0.91 -9.86 -14.43
C SER A 128 0.52 -8.84 -15.50
N HIS A 129 0.48 -9.22 -16.78
CA HIS A 129 0.06 -8.33 -17.88
C HIS A 129 -1.39 -7.86 -17.72
N SER A 130 -2.25 -8.67 -17.11
CA SER A 130 -3.60 -8.26 -16.75
C SER A 130 -3.63 -7.16 -15.69
N VAL A 131 -2.56 -6.96 -14.91
CA VAL A 131 -2.48 -5.89 -13.90
C VAL A 131 -1.72 -4.68 -14.44
N TRP A 132 -0.64 -4.91 -15.20
CA TRP A 132 0.21 -3.85 -15.76
C TRP A 132 0.34 -3.99 -17.29
N PRO A 133 -0.69 -3.67 -18.07
CA PRO A 133 -0.71 -3.87 -19.53
C PRO A 133 0.07 -2.78 -20.28
N VAL A 134 1.29 -2.46 -19.87
CA VAL A 134 2.05 -1.31 -20.42
C VAL A 134 3.37 -1.69 -21.07
N VAL A 135 3.70 -2.99 -21.03
CA VAL A 135 4.86 -3.56 -21.71
C VAL A 135 4.38 -4.65 -22.67
N ASN A 136 4.72 -4.50 -23.95
CA ASN A 136 4.56 -5.53 -24.97
C ASN A 136 5.57 -6.65 -24.71
N ALA A 137 5.10 -7.74 -24.11
CA ALA A 137 5.96 -8.86 -23.74
C ALA A 137 6.62 -9.50 -24.96
N ASP A 138 5.91 -9.65 -26.07
CA ASP A 138 6.44 -10.32 -27.27
C ASP A 138 7.58 -9.51 -27.90
N ALA A 139 7.40 -8.19 -28.05
CA ALA A 139 8.45 -7.30 -28.55
C ALA A 139 9.67 -7.28 -27.60
N LEU A 140 9.44 -7.23 -26.29
CA LEU A 140 10.51 -7.26 -25.30
C LEU A 140 11.29 -8.59 -25.34
N LEU A 141 10.59 -9.72 -25.42
CA LEU A 141 11.18 -11.05 -25.51
C LEU A 141 12.04 -11.17 -26.76
N GLN A 142 11.51 -10.75 -27.91
CA GLN A 142 12.25 -10.76 -29.16
C GLN A 142 13.54 -9.94 -29.06
N GLN A 143 13.49 -8.72 -28.52
CA GLN A 143 14.70 -7.89 -28.37
C GLN A 143 15.74 -8.46 -27.39
N LEU A 144 15.29 -9.19 -26.36
CA LEU A 144 16.17 -9.87 -25.41
C LEU A 144 16.83 -11.10 -26.04
N GLU A 145 16.06 -11.94 -26.74
CA GLU A 145 16.54 -13.17 -27.38
C GLU A 145 17.45 -12.89 -28.58
N ASP A 146 17.09 -11.91 -29.42
CA ASP A 146 17.90 -11.48 -30.58
C ASP A 146 19.13 -10.65 -30.18
N GLY A 147 19.18 -10.19 -28.92
CA GLY A 147 20.23 -9.29 -28.45
C GLY A 147 20.20 -7.95 -29.19
N THR A 148 19.04 -7.40 -29.52
CA THR A 148 18.90 -6.10 -30.20
C THR A 148 18.51 -4.94 -29.27
N HIS A 149 18.23 -5.24 -28.00
CA HIS A 149 17.86 -4.27 -26.97
C HIS A 149 18.93 -3.18 -26.72
N ASP A 150 18.46 -1.96 -26.49
CA ASP A 150 19.27 -0.84 -25.98
C ASP A 150 19.39 -0.88 -24.44
N ALA A 151 20.16 0.06 -23.87
CA ALA A 151 20.33 0.14 -22.42
C ALA A 151 19.03 0.45 -21.67
N GLN A 152 18.11 1.22 -22.26
CA GLN A 152 16.84 1.58 -21.62
C GLN A 152 15.86 0.41 -21.61
N THR A 153 15.77 -0.37 -22.69
CA THR A 153 15.01 -1.62 -22.79
C THR A 153 15.53 -2.62 -21.76
N LEU A 154 16.85 -2.77 -21.63
CA LEU A 154 17.42 -3.67 -20.62
C LEU A 154 17.12 -3.18 -19.19
N CYS A 155 17.19 -1.87 -18.94
CA CYS A 155 16.82 -1.28 -17.65
C CYS A 155 15.36 -1.53 -17.30
N LEU A 156 14.46 -1.37 -18.28
CA LEU A 156 13.04 -1.69 -18.18
C LEU A 156 12.80 -3.19 -17.91
N ALA A 157 13.49 -4.07 -18.63
CA ALA A 157 13.41 -5.52 -18.42
C ALA A 157 13.81 -5.91 -16.99
N LEU A 158 14.90 -5.33 -16.47
CA LEU A 158 15.36 -5.57 -15.10
C LEU A 158 14.35 -5.09 -14.05
N ALA A 159 13.78 -3.90 -14.23
CA ALA A 159 12.75 -3.34 -13.34
C ALA A 159 11.47 -4.20 -13.35
N LEU A 160 10.99 -4.55 -14.55
CA LEU A 160 9.82 -5.39 -14.76
C LEU A 160 10.02 -6.77 -14.11
N CYS A 161 11.18 -7.39 -14.32
CA CYS A 161 11.50 -8.68 -13.73
C CYS A 161 11.58 -8.61 -12.20
N ALA A 162 12.20 -7.58 -11.63
CA ALA A 162 12.23 -7.37 -10.18
C ALA A 162 10.81 -7.24 -9.59
N ALA A 163 9.97 -6.43 -10.24
CA ALA A 163 8.58 -6.22 -9.84
C ALA A 163 7.74 -7.51 -9.93
N THR A 164 7.83 -8.21 -11.06
CA THR A 164 7.11 -9.47 -11.31
C THR A 164 7.52 -10.55 -10.33
N MET A 165 8.83 -10.70 -10.10
CA MET A 165 9.37 -11.68 -9.17
C MET A 165 8.93 -11.40 -7.72
N ALA A 166 8.88 -10.13 -7.32
CA ALA A 166 8.38 -9.72 -6.01
C ALA A 166 6.86 -9.89 -5.87
N GLN A 167 6.09 -9.59 -6.93
CA GLN A 167 4.63 -9.71 -6.96
C GLN A 167 4.17 -11.16 -6.86
N LEU A 168 4.79 -12.04 -7.64
CA LEU A 168 4.48 -13.47 -7.68
C LEU A 168 5.20 -14.27 -6.57
N GLN A 169 6.03 -13.61 -5.75
CA GLN A 169 6.81 -14.23 -4.67
C GLN A 169 7.64 -15.44 -5.14
N LEU A 170 8.28 -15.29 -6.31
CA LEU A 170 9.08 -16.37 -6.87
C LEU A 170 10.31 -16.63 -6.00
N ALA A 171 10.69 -17.90 -5.88
CA ALA A 171 11.94 -18.28 -5.25
C ALA A 171 13.16 -17.75 -6.06
N PRO A 172 14.30 -17.48 -5.41
CA PRO A 172 15.53 -17.15 -6.10
C PRO A 172 15.88 -18.19 -7.18
N LEU A 173 16.27 -17.73 -8.35
CA LEU A 173 16.61 -18.57 -9.50
C LEU A 173 18.12 -18.84 -9.51
N ALA A 174 18.51 -20.02 -9.98
CA ALA A 174 19.93 -20.35 -10.17
C ALA A 174 20.48 -19.55 -11.37
N GLY A 175 21.47 -18.70 -11.11
CA GLY A 175 22.22 -17.95 -12.13
C GLY A 175 23.46 -18.70 -12.63
N GLY A 176 24.33 -17.97 -13.34
CA GLY A 176 25.67 -18.46 -13.67
C GLY A 176 26.59 -18.46 -12.44
N ASP A 177 27.64 -19.28 -12.46
CA ASP A 177 28.75 -19.28 -11.48
C ASP A 177 28.32 -19.30 -10.00
N ASN A 178 27.35 -20.15 -9.65
CA ASN A 178 26.88 -20.35 -8.27
C ASN A 178 26.21 -19.09 -7.64
N GLN A 179 25.90 -18.07 -8.45
CA GLN A 179 25.14 -16.90 -8.03
C GLN A 179 23.64 -17.21 -8.06
N THR A 180 22.90 -16.77 -7.04
CA THR A 180 21.44 -16.80 -7.05
C THR A 180 20.92 -15.44 -7.52
N VAL A 181 19.92 -15.46 -8.40
CA VAL A 181 19.25 -14.26 -8.88
C VAL A 181 17.92 -14.12 -8.14
N ASP A 182 17.84 -13.14 -7.27
CA ASP A 182 16.60 -12.73 -6.61
C ASP A 182 16.11 -11.37 -7.14
N SER A 183 14.91 -10.97 -6.69
CA SER A 183 14.32 -9.69 -7.07
C SER A 183 15.14 -8.49 -6.61
N GLY A 184 15.93 -8.64 -5.54
CA GLY A 184 16.85 -7.62 -5.03
C GLY A 184 18.04 -7.37 -5.95
N LEU A 185 18.63 -8.43 -6.51
CA LEU A 185 19.71 -8.36 -7.48
C LEU A 185 19.23 -7.73 -8.79
N LEU A 186 18.07 -8.15 -9.30
CA LEU A 186 17.44 -7.54 -10.49
C LEU A 186 17.23 -6.04 -10.32
N LYS A 187 16.68 -5.62 -9.17
CA LYS A 187 16.51 -4.21 -8.83
C LYS A 187 17.85 -3.48 -8.71
N LEU A 188 18.85 -4.08 -8.07
CA LEU A 188 20.17 -3.47 -7.90
C LEU A 188 20.81 -3.18 -9.26
N GLU A 189 20.74 -4.15 -10.17
CA GLU A 189 21.30 -4.03 -11.51
C GLU A 189 20.54 -3.02 -12.37
N CYS A 190 19.21 -2.98 -12.26
CA CYS A 190 18.37 -1.94 -12.84
C CYS A 190 18.85 -0.54 -12.42
N MET A 191 19.00 -0.29 -11.11
CA MET A 191 19.44 0.99 -10.58
C MET A 191 20.86 1.37 -11.04
N ARG A 192 21.78 0.39 -11.12
CA ARG A 192 23.14 0.61 -11.62
C ARG A 192 23.13 1.09 -13.07
N LEU A 193 22.35 0.43 -13.93
CA LEU A 193 22.23 0.77 -15.35
C LEU A 193 21.57 2.15 -15.51
N ARG A 194 20.51 2.40 -14.72
CA ARG A 194 19.74 3.64 -14.73
C ARG A 194 20.55 4.89 -14.40
N GLU A 195 21.36 4.87 -13.34
CA GLU A 195 22.16 6.04 -12.95
C GLU A 195 23.29 6.36 -13.93
N ARG A 196 23.66 5.42 -14.82
CA ARG A 196 24.71 5.67 -15.81
C ARG A 196 24.20 6.25 -17.13
N SER A 197 22.89 6.16 -17.40
CA SER A 197 22.30 6.72 -18.62
C SER A 197 21.86 8.18 -18.46
N ASP A 198 22.18 8.82 -17.33
CA ASP A 198 21.71 10.16 -16.97
C ASP A 198 20.20 10.32 -17.20
N TYR A 199 19.43 9.35 -16.73
CA TYR A 199 18.00 9.18 -17.07
C TYR A 199 17.11 10.38 -16.72
N ARG A 200 17.59 11.29 -15.84
CA ARG A 200 16.85 12.49 -15.44
C ARG A 200 16.86 13.54 -16.55
N GLU A 201 17.94 13.60 -17.33
CA GLU A 201 18.07 14.49 -18.49
C GLU A 201 17.58 13.80 -19.78
N ASN A 202 17.61 12.45 -19.82
CA ASN A 202 17.15 11.65 -20.95
C ASN A 202 15.84 10.91 -20.64
N LEU A 203 14.77 11.67 -20.39
CA LEU A 203 13.45 11.13 -20.06
C LEU A 203 12.75 10.52 -21.27
N ASP A 204 12.28 9.29 -21.13
CA ASP A 204 11.42 8.58 -22.07
C ASP A 204 10.37 7.74 -21.31
N ALA A 205 9.40 7.12 -22.00
CA ALA A 205 8.40 6.29 -21.31
C ALA A 205 9.00 5.02 -20.70
N LYS A 206 10.09 4.48 -21.24
CA LYS A 206 10.78 3.35 -20.60
C LYS A 206 11.27 3.75 -19.21
N GLY A 207 11.86 4.94 -19.07
CA GLY A 207 12.26 5.54 -17.80
C GLY A 207 11.10 5.77 -16.83
N VAL A 208 9.93 6.21 -17.34
CA VAL A 208 8.69 6.29 -16.54
C VAL A 208 8.28 4.92 -16.02
N LEU A 209 8.26 3.90 -16.90
CA LEU A 209 7.92 2.54 -16.53
C LEU A 209 8.94 1.92 -15.58
N VAL A 210 10.23 2.23 -15.71
CA VAL A 210 11.27 1.82 -14.76
C VAL A 210 10.95 2.38 -13.37
N SER A 211 10.62 3.67 -13.23
CA SER A 211 10.16 4.25 -11.96
C SER A 211 8.92 3.52 -11.42
N PHE A 212 7.93 3.26 -12.28
CA PHE A 212 6.72 2.55 -11.90
C PHE A 212 7.00 1.12 -11.38
N PHE A 213 7.81 0.32 -12.08
CA PHE A 213 8.12 -1.03 -11.66
C PHE A 213 9.05 -1.06 -10.43
N LEU A 214 9.91 -0.06 -10.24
CA LEU A 214 10.66 0.12 -8.99
C LEU A 214 9.71 0.44 -7.83
N HIS A 215 8.67 1.26 -8.04
CA HIS A 215 7.60 1.45 -7.06
C HIS A 215 6.94 0.12 -6.69
N VAL A 216 6.51 -0.65 -7.69
CA VAL A 216 5.85 -1.96 -7.49
C VAL A 216 6.76 -2.86 -6.65
N TYR A 217 8.02 -3.05 -7.05
CA TYR A 217 9.00 -3.84 -6.30
C TYR A 217 9.08 -3.41 -4.83
N HIS A 218 9.30 -2.11 -4.58
CA HIS A 218 9.45 -1.59 -3.22
C HIS A 218 8.17 -1.70 -2.39
N ALA A 219 7.00 -1.59 -3.02
CA ALA A 219 5.71 -1.77 -2.35
C ALA A 219 5.56 -3.22 -1.85
N LYS A 220 5.86 -4.22 -2.69
CA LYS A 220 5.72 -5.64 -2.31
C LYS A 220 6.66 -6.06 -1.18
N ILE A 221 7.87 -5.53 -1.13
CA ILE A 221 8.80 -5.76 -0.02
C ILE A 221 8.59 -4.81 1.17
N ASN A 222 7.48 -4.07 1.19
CA ASN A 222 7.08 -3.16 2.27
C ASN A 222 8.08 -2.01 2.57
N GLN A 223 8.85 -1.56 1.57
CA GLN A 223 9.73 -0.41 1.66
C GLN A 223 8.98 0.89 1.32
N ARG A 224 8.08 1.28 2.22
CA ARG A 224 7.06 2.33 2.04
C ARG A 224 7.59 3.66 1.48
N LYS A 225 8.74 4.13 1.96
CA LYS A 225 9.32 5.41 1.51
C LYS A 225 9.81 5.35 0.08
N SER A 226 10.59 4.31 -0.26
CA SER A 226 11.11 4.13 -1.61
C SER A 226 9.97 3.94 -2.59
N ALA A 227 8.98 3.10 -2.24
CA ALA A 227 7.79 2.90 -3.06
C ALA A 227 7.06 4.21 -3.35
N MET A 228 6.83 5.06 -2.33
CA MET A 228 6.17 6.36 -2.53
C MET A 228 7.00 7.30 -3.40
N LEU A 229 8.32 7.38 -3.20
CA LEU A 229 9.18 8.25 -3.99
C LEU A 229 9.21 7.83 -5.47
N PHE A 230 9.31 6.53 -5.75
CA PHE A 230 9.35 6.05 -7.12
C PHE A 230 8.02 6.25 -7.88
N ILE A 231 6.86 6.14 -7.22
CA ILE A 231 5.59 6.43 -7.92
C ILE A 231 5.43 7.92 -8.17
N GLN A 232 5.88 8.78 -7.25
CA GLN A 232 5.88 10.23 -7.45
C GLN A 232 6.86 10.65 -8.55
N GLU A 233 8.01 9.98 -8.63
CA GLU A 233 8.95 10.15 -9.73
C GLU A 233 8.33 9.76 -11.07
N ALA A 234 7.65 8.60 -11.14
CA ALA A 234 6.94 8.18 -12.35
C ALA A 234 5.86 9.19 -12.78
N ILE A 235 5.07 9.69 -11.82
CA ILE A 235 4.07 10.75 -12.07
C ILE A 235 4.73 12.02 -12.60
N ALA A 236 5.81 12.50 -11.97
CA ALA A 236 6.52 13.70 -12.40
C ALA A 236 7.11 13.54 -13.81
N SER A 237 7.79 12.42 -14.08
CA SER A 237 8.33 12.09 -15.39
C SER A 237 7.24 11.99 -16.46
N GLY A 238 6.10 11.36 -16.14
CA GLY A 238 4.97 11.25 -17.08
C GLY A 238 4.41 12.62 -17.49
N ARG A 239 4.36 13.58 -16.56
CA ARG A 239 3.93 14.96 -16.85
C ARG A 239 4.94 15.73 -17.69
N LEU A 240 6.23 15.56 -17.43
CA LEU A 240 7.28 16.18 -18.24
C LEU A 240 7.23 15.71 -19.70
N LEU A 241 6.75 14.48 -19.94
CA LEU A 241 6.49 13.92 -21.27
C LEU A 241 5.08 14.25 -21.82
N GLY A 242 4.26 15.00 -21.08
CA GLY A 242 2.89 15.38 -21.48
C GLY A 242 1.90 14.21 -21.52
N LEU A 243 2.17 13.09 -20.85
CA LEU A 243 1.30 11.90 -20.84
C LEU A 243 -0.05 12.11 -20.13
N ASP A 244 -0.15 13.18 -19.35
CA ASP A 244 -1.35 13.66 -18.67
C ASP A 244 -2.28 14.49 -19.56
N THR A 245 -1.85 14.81 -20.78
CA THR A 245 -2.58 15.64 -21.75
C THR A 245 -3.03 14.84 -22.98
N LYS A 246 -4.04 15.34 -23.70
CA LYS A 246 -4.50 14.76 -24.98
C LYS A 246 -3.51 14.93 -26.14
N ASP A 247 -2.76 16.03 -26.17
CA ASP A 247 -1.80 16.36 -27.23
C ASP A 247 -0.47 15.64 -27.02
N ARG A 248 -0.53 14.31 -27.16
CA ARG A 248 0.63 13.44 -26.99
C ARG A 248 1.59 13.62 -28.16
N ASN A 249 2.70 14.31 -27.92
CA ASN A 249 3.77 14.48 -28.89
C ASN A 249 4.77 13.31 -28.92
N VAL A 250 4.59 12.28 -28.07
CA VAL A 250 5.52 11.16 -27.96
C VAL A 250 5.08 10.04 -28.88
N ALA A 251 5.81 9.86 -29.98
CA ALA A 251 5.73 8.66 -30.81
C ALA A 251 6.67 7.59 -30.23
N PHE A 252 6.14 6.41 -29.91
CA PHE A 252 6.92 5.30 -29.38
C PHE A 252 7.35 4.40 -30.53
N THR A 253 8.66 4.36 -30.80
CA THR A 253 9.19 3.83 -32.06
C THR A 253 9.64 2.38 -31.98
N ASP A 254 9.78 1.81 -30.77
CA ASP A 254 10.41 0.49 -30.58
C ASP A 254 9.43 -0.66 -30.29
N GLY A 255 8.15 -0.35 -30.11
CA GLY A 255 7.08 -1.32 -29.88
C GLY A 255 7.11 -2.04 -28.53
N VAL A 256 8.05 -1.71 -27.63
CA VAL A 256 8.17 -2.35 -26.29
C VAL A 256 7.16 -1.77 -25.31
N VAL A 257 6.90 -0.46 -25.40
CA VAL A 257 5.83 0.17 -24.62
C VAL A 257 4.50 -0.13 -25.29
N ALA A 258 3.50 -0.53 -24.50
CA ALA A 258 2.16 -0.87 -24.98
C ALA A 258 1.10 -0.01 -24.29
N ASN A 259 -0.08 0.12 -24.92
CA ASN A 259 -1.26 0.79 -24.37
C ASN A 259 -0.90 2.15 -23.72
N GLU A 260 -0.15 2.96 -24.44
CA GLU A 260 0.39 4.22 -23.93
C GLU A 260 -0.72 5.15 -23.47
N GLU A 261 -1.88 5.09 -24.11
CA GLU A 261 -3.09 5.87 -23.80
C GLU A 261 -3.51 5.73 -22.33
N ILE A 262 -3.18 4.62 -21.70
CA ILE A 262 -3.52 4.34 -20.30
C ILE A 262 -2.32 4.39 -19.35
N LEU A 263 -1.12 4.69 -19.83
CA LEU A 263 0.10 4.72 -19.00
C LEU A 263 -0.06 5.71 -17.84
N PHE A 264 -0.40 6.97 -18.12
CA PHE A 264 -0.57 7.96 -17.05
C PHE A 264 -1.72 7.60 -16.09
N LEU A 265 -2.79 7.01 -16.62
CA LEU A 265 -3.91 6.50 -15.83
C LEU A 265 -3.45 5.44 -14.82
N LEU A 266 -2.55 4.55 -15.23
CA LEU A 266 -1.99 3.48 -14.39
C LEU A 266 -1.17 4.07 -13.24
N LEU A 267 -0.33 5.06 -13.54
CA LEU A 267 0.45 5.77 -12.53
C LEU A 267 -0.48 6.46 -11.52
N TRP A 268 -1.49 7.18 -12.02
CA TRP A 268 -2.42 7.97 -11.20
C TRP A 268 -3.21 7.08 -10.22
N VAL A 269 -3.72 5.95 -10.71
CA VAL A 269 -4.47 4.98 -9.89
C VAL A 269 -3.54 4.33 -8.86
N SER A 270 -2.33 3.96 -9.27
CA SER A 270 -1.35 3.30 -8.40
C SER A 270 -0.88 4.22 -7.28
N GLU A 271 -0.59 5.50 -7.58
CA GLU A 271 -0.23 6.50 -6.57
C GLU A 271 -1.35 6.65 -5.54
N ARG A 272 -2.60 6.79 -5.99
CA ARG A 272 -3.74 7.00 -5.10
C ARG A 272 -4.02 5.80 -4.21
N GLY A 273 -4.01 4.60 -4.78
CA GLY A 273 -4.16 3.36 -4.01
C GLY A 273 -3.09 3.26 -2.92
N TYR A 274 -1.84 3.54 -3.27
CA TYR A 274 -0.72 3.44 -2.35
C TYR A 274 -0.70 4.56 -1.30
N ALA A 275 -0.95 5.81 -1.71
CA ALA A 275 -1.03 6.96 -0.82
C ALA A 275 -2.15 6.79 0.22
N MET A 276 -3.29 6.25 -0.20
CA MET A 276 -4.42 5.95 0.68
C MET A 276 -4.05 4.91 1.74
N HIS A 277 -3.39 3.81 1.34
CA HIS A 277 -2.91 2.80 2.30
C HIS A 277 -1.91 3.37 3.32
N LEU A 278 -1.11 4.36 2.94
CA LEU A 278 -0.15 5.03 3.83
C LEU A 278 -0.76 6.20 4.64
N GLY A 279 -2.00 6.61 4.35
CA GLY A 279 -2.60 7.80 4.94
C GLY A 279 -1.90 9.12 4.55
N VAL A 280 -1.32 9.17 3.35
CA VAL A 280 -0.66 10.38 2.80
C VAL A 280 -1.42 10.91 1.58
N ARG A 281 -1.02 12.09 1.10
CA ARG A 281 -1.64 12.73 -0.07
C ARG A 281 -0.93 12.31 -1.37
N PRO A 282 -1.67 12.08 -2.46
CA PRO A 282 -1.10 12.00 -3.80
C PRO A 282 -0.38 13.31 -4.18
N SER A 283 0.66 13.20 -5.01
CA SER A 283 1.40 14.36 -5.53
C SER A 283 0.64 15.08 -6.65
N TYR A 284 -0.15 14.36 -7.45
CA TYR A 284 -0.92 14.92 -8.55
C TYR A 284 -2.40 15.07 -8.21
N ASN A 285 -2.88 16.32 -8.25
CA ASN A 285 -4.25 16.70 -7.86
C ASN A 285 -5.07 17.27 -9.02
N ASP A 286 -4.46 17.52 -10.18
CA ASP A 286 -5.18 18.04 -11.34
C ASP A 286 -6.10 16.95 -11.92
N PRO A 287 -7.22 17.33 -12.56
CA PRO A 287 -8.07 16.36 -13.27
C PRO A 287 -7.26 15.66 -14.36
N VAL A 288 -7.42 14.33 -14.45
CA VAL A 288 -6.79 13.55 -15.54
C VAL A 288 -7.63 13.70 -16.80
N GLU A 289 -7.00 14.09 -17.91
CA GLU A 289 -7.64 14.04 -19.21
C GLU A 289 -7.72 12.60 -19.70
N LEU A 290 -8.93 12.09 -19.89
CA LEU A 290 -9.13 10.75 -20.43
C LEU A 290 -8.90 10.77 -21.95
N PRO A 291 -8.26 9.71 -22.50
CA PRO A 291 -8.25 9.46 -23.94
C PRO A 291 -9.66 9.33 -24.52
N ASP A 292 -9.78 9.42 -25.84
CA ASP A 292 -11.06 9.30 -26.52
C ASP A 292 -11.79 7.98 -26.18
N ALA A 293 -13.08 8.10 -25.87
CA ALA A 293 -13.93 7.01 -25.42
C ALA A 293 -14.02 5.88 -26.46
N ALA A 294 -13.95 6.20 -27.75
CA ALA A 294 -13.95 5.20 -28.81
C ALA A 294 -12.69 4.31 -28.77
N HIS A 295 -11.52 4.91 -28.57
CA HIS A 295 -10.24 4.22 -28.45
C HIS A 295 -10.19 3.35 -27.17
N LEU A 296 -10.66 3.90 -26.04
CA LEU A 296 -10.74 3.17 -24.78
C LEU A 296 -11.73 1.99 -24.83
N ALA A 297 -12.79 2.10 -25.64
CA ALA A 297 -13.78 1.04 -25.79
C ALA A 297 -13.20 -0.18 -26.53
N MET A 298 -12.29 0.00 -27.48
CA MET A 298 -11.70 -1.09 -28.25
C MET A 298 -10.59 -1.83 -27.48
N ASN A 299 -9.94 -1.15 -26.53
CA ASN A 299 -8.89 -1.74 -25.72
C ASN A 299 -9.45 -2.32 -24.41
N THR A 300 -9.50 -3.66 -24.32
CA THR A 300 -9.98 -4.37 -23.13
C THR A 300 -9.15 -4.06 -21.87
N HIS A 301 -7.85 -3.83 -22.03
CA HIS A 301 -6.97 -3.44 -20.93
C HIS A 301 -7.25 -2.02 -20.44
N ALA A 302 -7.54 -1.10 -21.37
CA ALA A 302 -7.90 0.27 -21.04
C ALA A 302 -9.23 0.34 -20.27
N ARG A 303 -10.20 -0.48 -20.66
CA ARG A 303 -11.52 -0.54 -20.01
C ARG A 303 -11.43 -0.89 -18.52
N GLY A 304 -10.66 -1.92 -18.15
CA GLY A 304 -10.54 -2.31 -16.75
C GLY A 304 -9.83 -1.28 -15.88
N LEU A 305 -8.80 -0.63 -16.43
CA LEU A 305 -8.14 0.45 -15.71
C LEU A 305 -9.04 1.69 -15.57
N LEU A 306 -9.89 1.96 -16.55
CA LEU A 306 -10.88 3.03 -16.48
C LEU A 306 -11.93 2.78 -15.39
N GLU A 307 -12.34 1.53 -15.17
CA GLU A 307 -13.24 1.16 -14.07
C GLU A 307 -12.58 1.42 -12.70
N LEU A 308 -11.31 1.03 -12.55
CA LEU A 308 -10.54 1.32 -11.35
C LEU A 308 -10.33 2.83 -11.15
N PHE A 309 -10.08 3.57 -12.22
CA PHE A 309 -10.01 5.03 -12.19
C PHE A 309 -11.32 5.67 -11.71
N LYS A 310 -12.47 5.24 -12.23
CA LYS A 310 -13.80 5.74 -11.82
C LYS A 310 -14.05 5.53 -10.32
N LEU A 311 -13.61 4.40 -9.76
CA LEU A 311 -13.65 4.17 -8.31
C LEU A 311 -12.86 5.24 -7.55
N PHE A 312 -11.60 5.45 -7.92
CA PHE A 312 -10.74 6.43 -7.26
C PHE A 312 -11.24 7.87 -7.44
N VAL A 313 -11.73 8.26 -8.62
CA VAL A 313 -12.35 9.59 -8.82
C VAL A 313 -13.59 9.79 -7.95
N THR A 314 -14.44 8.76 -7.84
CA THR A 314 -15.62 8.79 -6.97
C THR A 314 -15.22 8.97 -5.51
N PHE A 315 -14.17 8.27 -5.09
CA PHE A 315 -13.65 8.31 -3.73
C PHE A 315 -12.87 9.59 -3.39
N ASP A 316 -12.14 10.18 -4.34
CA ASP A 316 -11.30 11.37 -4.14
C ASP A 316 -12.11 12.59 -3.66
N LYS A 317 -13.43 12.60 -3.95
CA LYS A 317 -14.38 13.59 -3.40
C LYS A 317 -14.38 13.62 -1.86
N ILE A 318 -14.19 12.47 -1.18
CA ILE A 318 -14.04 12.41 0.28
C ILE A 318 -12.65 12.88 0.70
N GLN A 319 -11.59 12.43 0.00
CA GLN A 319 -10.21 12.70 0.39
C GLN A 319 -9.85 14.18 0.23
N THR A 320 -10.32 14.83 -0.84
CA THR A 320 -10.18 16.28 -1.05
C THR A 320 -10.85 17.07 0.08
N ARG A 321 -12.07 16.68 0.47
CA ARG A 321 -12.80 17.28 1.61
C ARG A 321 -12.15 16.98 2.96
N ARG A 322 -11.43 15.86 3.10
CA ARG A 322 -10.58 15.59 4.28
C ARG A 322 -9.43 16.59 4.40
N CYS A 323 -8.94 17.14 3.29
CA CYS A 323 -7.74 17.97 3.25
C CYS A 323 -8.00 19.46 3.45
N THR A 324 -9.15 19.97 2.98
CA THR A 324 -9.61 21.35 3.26
C THR A 324 -9.91 21.58 4.76
N ARG A 325 -10.02 20.50 5.55
CA ARG A 325 -10.24 20.52 7.01
C ARG A 325 -9.05 21.03 7.83
N SER A 326 -7.81 21.05 7.31
CA SER A 326 -6.71 21.61 8.13
C SER A 326 -6.89 23.12 8.37
N ASN A 327 -7.76 23.78 7.59
CA ASN A 327 -7.99 25.23 7.66
C ASN A 327 -9.45 25.62 7.96
N SER A 328 -10.42 24.70 8.06
CA SER A 328 -11.82 25.03 8.39
C SER A 328 -12.58 23.90 9.09
N ALA A 329 -13.38 24.26 10.10
CA ALA A 329 -14.02 23.37 11.08
C ALA A 329 -15.36 22.75 10.62
N GLN A 330 -15.46 22.24 9.39
CA GLN A 330 -16.67 21.55 8.93
C GLN A 330 -16.44 20.03 8.83
N ALA A 331 -17.15 19.28 9.66
CA ALA A 331 -17.19 17.81 9.61
C ALA A 331 -17.78 17.31 8.28
N LEU A 332 -17.41 16.12 7.81
CA LEU A 332 -18.07 15.53 6.65
C LEU A 332 -19.53 15.25 7.01
N SER A 333 -20.47 15.67 6.17
CA SER A 333 -21.88 15.43 6.46
C SER A 333 -22.22 13.95 6.28
N VAL A 334 -23.20 13.47 7.04
CA VAL A 334 -23.79 12.14 6.86
C VAL A 334 -24.21 11.92 5.40
N ALA A 335 -24.84 12.92 4.78
CA ALA A 335 -25.22 12.90 3.38
C ALA A 335 -24.03 12.67 2.44
N SER A 336 -22.89 13.33 2.66
CA SER A 336 -21.73 13.20 1.77
C SER A 336 -21.10 11.80 1.78
N LEU A 337 -21.03 11.17 2.94
CA LEU A 337 -20.50 9.80 3.07
C LEU A 337 -21.50 8.80 2.47
N ALA A 338 -22.80 9.00 2.69
CA ALA A 338 -23.85 8.19 2.08
C ALA A 338 -23.88 8.31 0.55
N GLU A 339 -23.78 9.51 0.00
CA GLU A 339 -23.71 9.75 -1.45
C GLU A 339 -22.49 9.09 -2.07
N THR A 340 -21.34 9.12 -1.39
CA THR A 340 -20.13 8.49 -1.91
C THR A 340 -20.24 6.97 -1.90
N GLU A 341 -20.76 6.40 -0.81
CA GLU A 341 -21.02 4.96 -0.74
C GLU A 341 -22.01 4.52 -1.82
N ALA A 342 -23.13 5.24 -1.98
CA ALA A 342 -24.11 4.96 -3.02
C ALA A 342 -23.50 5.06 -4.43
N ALA A 343 -22.65 6.06 -4.69
CA ALA A 343 -21.95 6.20 -5.95
C ALA A 343 -20.96 5.05 -6.21
N LEU A 344 -20.25 4.57 -5.19
CA LEU A 344 -19.39 3.38 -5.31
C LEU A 344 -20.22 2.13 -5.62
N SER A 345 -21.33 1.94 -4.90
CA SER A 345 -22.23 0.78 -5.07
C SER A 345 -22.93 0.78 -6.44
N ALA A 346 -23.16 1.94 -7.05
CA ALA A 346 -23.73 2.07 -8.39
C ALA A 346 -22.75 1.74 -9.53
N LEU A 347 -21.44 1.64 -9.25
CA LEU A 347 -20.45 1.28 -10.27
C LEU A 347 -20.53 -0.21 -10.61
N ALA A 348 -21.07 -0.51 -11.79
CA ALA A 348 -21.05 -1.83 -12.39
C ALA A 348 -19.76 -2.05 -13.20
N PHE A 349 -19.24 -3.26 -13.14
CA PHE A 349 -18.06 -3.69 -13.91
C PHE A 349 -18.47 -4.72 -14.95
N ASN A 350 -17.87 -4.64 -16.14
CA ASN A 350 -18.22 -5.57 -17.22
C ASN A 350 -17.55 -6.92 -17.02
N SER A 351 -18.31 -8.01 -17.17
CA SER A 351 -17.84 -9.40 -17.02
C SER A 351 -16.89 -9.87 -18.12
N ASP A 352 -16.81 -9.15 -19.26
CA ASP A 352 -16.02 -9.54 -20.43
C ASP A 352 -14.51 -9.29 -20.26
N GLN A 353 -14.06 -8.96 -19.05
CA GLN A 353 -12.67 -8.63 -18.74
C GLN A 353 -11.92 -9.82 -18.17
N ALA A 354 -10.59 -9.75 -18.18
CA ALA A 354 -9.76 -10.70 -17.46
C ALA A 354 -10.19 -10.77 -15.99
N SER A 355 -10.45 -11.98 -15.51
CA SER A 355 -10.92 -12.30 -14.15
C SER A 355 -10.08 -11.61 -13.06
N THR A 356 -8.76 -11.57 -13.22
CA THR A 356 -7.84 -10.84 -12.32
C THR A 356 -8.17 -9.34 -12.20
N ARG A 357 -8.47 -8.66 -13.31
CA ARG A 357 -8.83 -7.21 -13.29
C ARG A 357 -10.16 -6.97 -12.61
N LEU A 358 -11.12 -7.85 -12.90
CA LEU A 358 -12.43 -7.79 -12.29
C LEU A 358 -12.35 -7.99 -10.77
N ALA A 359 -11.50 -8.92 -10.33
CA ALA A 359 -11.18 -9.13 -8.92
C ALA A 359 -10.59 -7.87 -8.26
N ASP A 360 -9.63 -7.18 -8.92
CA ASP A 360 -9.07 -5.91 -8.42
C ASP A 360 -10.17 -4.85 -8.20
N CYS A 361 -11.05 -4.66 -9.19
CA CYS A 361 -12.13 -3.70 -9.12
C CYS A 361 -13.11 -4.01 -7.98
N TYR A 362 -13.53 -5.27 -7.84
CA TYR A 362 -14.40 -5.70 -6.75
C TYR A 362 -13.76 -5.51 -5.37
N ILE A 363 -12.52 -5.99 -5.19
CA ILE A 363 -11.80 -5.85 -3.92
C ILE A 363 -11.62 -4.37 -3.57
N THR A 364 -11.23 -3.54 -4.54
CA THR A 364 -11.03 -2.11 -4.34
C THR A 364 -12.33 -1.38 -3.98
N ARG A 365 -13.46 -1.71 -4.64
CA ARG A 365 -14.77 -1.10 -4.35
C ARG A 365 -15.23 -1.40 -2.93
N GLU A 366 -15.20 -2.66 -2.52
CA GLU A 366 -15.67 -3.06 -1.18
C GLU A 366 -14.73 -2.56 -0.08
N TRP A 367 -13.43 -2.50 -0.34
CA TRP A 367 -12.47 -1.84 0.55
C TRP A 367 -12.74 -0.33 0.69
N MET A 368 -13.01 0.38 -0.40
CA MET A 368 -13.38 1.80 -0.34
C MET A 368 -14.65 2.01 0.49
N LYS A 369 -15.70 1.20 0.30
CA LYS A 369 -16.91 1.22 1.14
C LYS A 369 -16.57 1.03 2.63
N THR A 370 -15.64 0.12 2.95
CA THR A 370 -15.14 -0.07 4.32
C THR A 370 -14.47 1.20 4.86
N ILE A 371 -13.67 1.91 4.06
CA ILE A 371 -13.05 3.17 4.49
C ILE A 371 -14.09 4.27 4.73
N VAL A 372 -15.12 4.37 3.87
CA VAL A 372 -16.23 5.34 4.09
C VAL A 372 -16.90 5.07 5.42
N TRP A 373 -17.17 3.80 5.74
CA TRP A 373 -17.77 3.40 7.01
C TRP A 373 -16.85 3.68 8.21
N GLN A 374 -15.56 3.37 8.10
CA GLN A 374 -14.58 3.69 9.15
C GLN A 374 -14.47 5.20 9.41
N GLU A 375 -14.68 6.04 8.39
CA GLU A 375 -14.76 7.50 8.57
C GLU A 375 -16.02 7.91 9.32
N ALA A 376 -17.17 7.31 9.02
CA ALA A 376 -18.39 7.54 9.78
C ALA A 376 -18.23 7.10 11.25
N LEU A 377 -17.56 5.96 11.48
CA LEU A 377 -17.22 5.47 12.81
C LEU A 377 -16.30 6.43 13.57
N SER A 378 -15.22 6.93 12.93
CA SER A 378 -14.25 7.84 13.56
C SER A 378 -14.87 9.17 13.97
N GLN A 379 -15.88 9.62 13.22
CA GLN A 379 -16.66 10.83 13.51
C GLN A 379 -17.88 10.57 14.42
N ARG A 380 -18.08 9.35 14.91
CA ARG A 380 -19.22 8.93 15.77
C ARG A 380 -20.58 9.19 15.13
N LEU A 381 -20.68 9.01 13.80
CA LEU A 381 -21.91 9.22 13.03
C LEU A 381 -22.80 7.97 12.94
N LEU A 382 -22.36 6.84 13.52
CA LEU A 382 -23.09 5.58 13.43
C LEU A 382 -24.25 5.49 14.42
N SER A 383 -25.36 4.91 13.97
CA SER A 383 -26.51 4.56 14.80
C SER A 383 -27.12 3.23 14.36
N SER A 384 -27.50 2.38 15.32
CA SER A 384 -28.22 1.13 15.07
C SER A 384 -29.63 1.33 14.51
N THR A 385 -30.18 2.55 14.62
CA THR A 385 -31.52 2.93 14.11
C THR A 385 -31.47 3.78 12.85
N SER A 386 -30.28 4.02 12.29
CA SER A 386 -30.15 4.78 11.04
C SER A 386 -30.84 4.05 9.88
N THR A 387 -31.55 4.81 9.05
CA THR A 387 -32.14 4.31 7.79
C THR A 387 -31.10 4.15 6.69
N THR A 388 -29.97 4.86 6.79
CA THR A 388 -28.85 4.76 5.84
C THR A 388 -27.89 3.67 6.28
N GLU A 389 -27.69 2.64 5.44
CA GLU A 389 -26.97 1.41 5.79
C GLU A 389 -25.50 1.66 6.18
N VAL A 390 -24.77 2.50 5.44
CA VAL A 390 -23.37 2.90 5.74
C VAL A 390 -23.22 3.64 7.09
N MET A 391 -24.33 4.10 7.68
CA MET A 391 -24.34 4.74 9.00
C MET A 391 -24.73 3.76 10.12
N THR A 392 -24.72 2.46 9.85
CA THR A 392 -25.04 1.42 10.84
C THR A 392 -23.79 0.62 11.24
N PHE A 393 -23.80 0.02 12.42
CA PHE A 393 -22.77 -0.95 12.83
C PHE A 393 -22.82 -2.27 12.03
N ARG A 394 -23.87 -2.46 11.21
CA ARG A 394 -24.12 -3.68 10.44
C ARG A 394 -23.45 -3.66 9.08
N PHE A 395 -23.05 -2.48 8.60
CA PHE A 395 -22.54 -2.27 7.26
C PHE A 395 -21.33 -3.15 6.90
N PRO A 396 -20.37 -3.46 7.79
CA PRO A 396 -19.30 -4.41 7.45
C PRO A 396 -19.79 -5.81 7.05
N ALA A 397 -20.96 -6.26 7.54
CA ALA A 397 -21.56 -7.52 7.10
C ALA A 397 -22.12 -7.43 5.67
N VAL A 398 -22.63 -6.26 5.28
CA VAL A 398 -23.10 -5.96 3.93
C VAL A 398 -21.93 -6.00 2.96
N VAL A 399 -20.86 -5.24 3.27
CA VAL A 399 -19.63 -5.21 2.48
C VAL A 399 -19.00 -6.60 2.38
N GLY A 400 -18.92 -7.35 3.48
CA GLY A 400 -18.38 -8.71 3.49
C GLY A 400 -19.19 -9.68 2.62
N ARG A 401 -20.52 -9.59 2.65
CA ARG A 401 -21.41 -10.36 1.76
C ARG A 401 -21.20 -9.97 0.30
N ASP A 402 -21.22 -8.69 -0.01
CA ASP A 402 -21.09 -8.18 -1.38
C ASP A 402 -19.73 -8.57 -1.98
N LEU A 403 -18.65 -8.52 -1.18
CA LEU A 403 -17.32 -8.99 -1.58
C LEU A 403 -17.34 -10.50 -1.85
N LEU A 404 -17.92 -11.30 -0.96
CA LEU A 404 -17.99 -12.76 -1.13
C LEU A 404 -18.76 -13.14 -2.40
N MET A 405 -19.89 -12.49 -2.66
CA MET A 405 -20.68 -12.68 -3.87
C MET A 405 -19.90 -12.27 -5.12
N SER A 406 -19.22 -11.13 -5.09
CA SER A 406 -18.40 -10.63 -6.20
C SER A 406 -17.23 -11.57 -6.52
N LEU A 407 -16.68 -12.24 -5.50
CA LEU A 407 -15.57 -13.18 -5.66
C LEU A 407 -16.02 -14.62 -5.96
N GLN A 408 -17.32 -14.95 -5.94
CA GLN A 408 -17.80 -16.33 -5.97
C GLN A 408 -17.26 -17.15 -7.14
N GLY A 409 -17.23 -16.58 -8.36
CA GLY A 409 -16.74 -17.22 -9.58
C GLY A 409 -15.23 -17.14 -9.80
N LEU A 410 -14.49 -16.45 -8.94
CA LEU A 410 -13.05 -16.24 -9.09
C LEU A 410 -12.24 -17.31 -8.36
N THR A 411 -11.12 -17.71 -8.94
CA THR A 411 -10.24 -18.77 -8.47
C THR A 411 -8.96 -18.23 -7.84
N GLU A 412 -8.15 -19.10 -7.24
CA GLU A 412 -6.83 -18.74 -6.73
C GLU A 412 -5.93 -18.11 -7.82
N THR A 413 -5.99 -18.63 -9.05
CA THR A 413 -5.22 -18.10 -10.18
C THR A 413 -5.64 -16.69 -10.59
N ASP A 414 -6.86 -16.26 -10.23
CA ASP A 414 -7.33 -14.90 -10.49
C ASP A 414 -6.89 -13.93 -9.39
N LEU A 415 -6.81 -14.43 -8.14
CA LEU A 415 -6.47 -13.63 -6.97
C LEU A 415 -4.97 -13.48 -6.79
N LEU A 416 -4.20 -14.57 -6.75
CA LEU A 416 -2.78 -14.54 -6.40
C LEU A 416 -1.95 -13.53 -7.21
N PRO A 417 -2.16 -13.35 -8.53
CA PRO A 417 -1.36 -12.42 -9.33
C PRO A 417 -1.56 -10.94 -8.97
N LEU A 418 -2.60 -10.59 -8.20
CA LEU A 418 -2.82 -9.24 -7.69
C LEU A 418 -1.86 -8.86 -6.54
N GLY A 419 -1.34 -9.87 -5.84
CA GLY A 419 -0.33 -9.74 -4.80
C GLY A 419 -0.78 -9.00 -3.52
N ARG A 420 0.22 -8.64 -2.71
CA ARG A 420 0.03 -8.24 -1.30
C ARG A 420 -0.86 -7.02 -1.05
N ASP A 421 -0.91 -6.06 -1.98
CA ASP A 421 -1.71 -4.84 -1.78
C ASP A 421 -3.22 -5.14 -1.81
N GLN A 422 -3.67 -6.05 -2.69
CA GLN A 422 -5.07 -6.47 -2.71
C GLN A 422 -5.40 -7.41 -1.55
N LEU A 423 -4.43 -8.21 -1.09
CA LEU A 423 -4.57 -8.97 0.15
C LEU A 423 -4.83 -8.05 1.36
N LEU A 424 -4.11 -6.93 1.48
CA LEU A 424 -4.31 -5.97 2.57
C LEU A 424 -5.73 -5.38 2.55
N LYS A 425 -6.24 -5.05 1.36
CA LYS A 425 -7.63 -4.57 1.19
C LYS A 425 -8.66 -5.61 1.62
N CYS A 426 -8.51 -6.86 1.16
CA CYS A 426 -9.36 -7.98 1.59
C CYS A 426 -9.30 -8.21 3.10
N PHE A 427 -8.10 -8.15 3.68
CA PHE A 427 -7.88 -8.29 5.10
C PHE A 427 -8.59 -7.18 5.88
N GLU A 428 -8.53 -5.92 5.43
CA GLU A 428 -9.22 -4.81 6.09
C GLU A 428 -10.75 -4.96 6.09
N VAL A 429 -11.33 -5.45 4.98
CA VAL A 429 -12.77 -5.79 4.89
C VAL A 429 -13.11 -6.89 5.89
N ALA A 430 -12.40 -8.02 5.83
CA ALA A 430 -12.67 -9.18 6.68
C ALA A 430 -12.41 -8.87 8.17
N ASN A 431 -11.38 -8.09 8.48
CA ASN A 431 -11.07 -7.67 9.84
C ASN A 431 -12.15 -6.73 10.40
N SER A 432 -12.65 -5.79 9.60
CA SER A 432 -13.74 -4.90 10.00
C SER A 432 -15.04 -5.68 10.27
N LEU A 433 -15.33 -6.70 9.45
CA LEU A 433 -16.42 -7.64 9.72
C LEU A 433 -16.19 -8.41 11.02
N ALA A 434 -14.99 -8.95 11.23
CA ALA A 434 -14.66 -9.69 12.45
C ALA A 434 -14.84 -8.84 13.72
N ASP A 435 -14.39 -7.58 13.68
CA ASP A 435 -14.56 -6.65 14.79
C ASP A 435 -16.06 -6.45 15.13
N ILE A 436 -16.92 -6.24 14.12
CA ILE A 436 -18.36 -6.13 14.36
C ILE A 436 -18.96 -7.41 14.94
N VAL A 437 -18.55 -8.58 14.43
CA VAL A 437 -19.07 -9.87 14.91
C VAL A 437 -18.71 -10.12 16.36
N ILE A 438 -17.48 -9.78 16.76
CA ILE A 438 -16.98 -9.97 18.12
C ILE A 438 -17.65 -8.99 19.10
N TYR A 439 -17.84 -7.72 18.69
CA TYR A 439 -18.34 -6.66 19.57
C TYR A 439 -19.86 -6.44 19.55
N THR A 440 -20.60 -7.10 18.65
CA THR A 440 -22.06 -6.97 18.57
C THR A 440 -22.76 -8.18 19.18
N PRO A 441 -23.70 -8.00 20.13
CA PRO A 441 -24.35 -9.13 20.79
C PRO A 441 -25.16 -9.99 19.80
N PRO A 442 -25.17 -11.34 19.95
CA PRO A 442 -25.76 -12.29 19.00
C PRO A 442 -27.23 -12.03 18.63
N ARG A 443 -27.99 -11.41 19.55
CA ARG A 443 -29.41 -11.10 19.39
C ARG A 443 -29.70 -10.05 18.31
N SER A 444 -28.68 -9.31 17.85
CA SER A 444 -28.86 -8.21 16.89
C SER A 444 -29.04 -8.69 15.44
N PHE A 445 -28.70 -9.94 15.12
CA PHE A 445 -28.69 -10.48 13.74
C PHE A 445 -29.67 -11.64 13.51
N SER A 446 -30.68 -11.78 14.38
CA SER A 446 -31.55 -12.96 14.45
C SER A 446 -32.50 -13.08 13.26
N ASN A 447 -32.04 -13.67 12.15
CA ASN A 447 -32.86 -14.40 11.19
C ASN A 447 -32.32 -15.83 11.09
N ALA A 448 -33.01 -16.80 11.70
CA ALA A 448 -32.57 -18.20 11.83
C ALA A 448 -32.39 -18.96 10.49
N LEU A 449 -32.81 -18.38 9.37
CA LEU A 449 -32.83 -19.01 8.04
C LEU A 449 -31.82 -18.41 7.04
N GLN A 450 -31.05 -17.39 7.42
CA GLN A 450 -30.05 -16.74 6.53
C GLN A 450 -28.63 -16.90 7.06
N ALA A 451 -27.64 -16.84 6.15
CA ALA A 451 -26.23 -16.79 6.52
C ALA A 451 -25.97 -15.54 7.38
N GLY A 452 -25.55 -15.76 8.63
CA GLY A 452 -25.28 -14.69 9.58
C GLY A 452 -23.90 -14.06 9.36
N PRO A 453 -23.60 -12.93 10.02
CA PRO A 453 -22.27 -12.30 9.95
C PRO A 453 -21.10 -13.23 10.26
N GLN A 454 -21.28 -14.20 11.16
CA GLN A 454 -20.30 -15.25 11.47
C GLN A 454 -20.03 -16.17 10.26
N ASP A 455 -21.08 -16.57 9.53
CA ASP A 455 -20.94 -17.42 8.34
C ASP A 455 -20.26 -16.65 7.22
N LEU A 456 -20.64 -15.38 7.04
CA LEU A 456 -20.03 -14.48 6.07
C LEU A 456 -18.54 -14.31 6.35
N LEU A 457 -18.17 -14.08 7.62
CA LEU A 457 -16.77 -13.98 8.03
C LEU A 457 -16.01 -15.27 7.74
N HIS A 458 -16.57 -16.42 8.10
CA HIS A 458 -15.92 -17.70 7.84
C HIS A 458 -15.75 -17.97 6.34
N ALA A 459 -16.81 -17.77 5.55
CA ALA A 459 -16.77 -17.96 4.11
C ALA A 459 -15.78 -17.00 3.42
N LEU A 460 -15.76 -15.74 3.85
CA LEU A 460 -14.78 -14.76 3.35
C LEU A 460 -13.36 -15.15 3.72
N TYR A 461 -13.11 -15.56 4.98
CA TYR A 461 -11.80 -16.08 5.42
C TYR A 461 -11.35 -17.26 4.56
N GLN A 462 -12.21 -18.24 4.29
CA GLN A 462 -11.88 -19.36 3.41
C GLN A 462 -11.59 -18.90 1.98
N LYS A 463 -12.38 -17.96 1.46
CA LYS A 463 -12.21 -17.45 0.10
C LYS A 463 -10.86 -16.76 -0.11
N ILE A 464 -10.39 -16.01 0.88
CA ILE A 464 -9.12 -15.28 0.81
C ILE A 464 -7.95 -16.05 1.44
N LEU A 465 -8.17 -17.28 1.92
CA LEU A 465 -7.14 -18.09 2.58
C LEU A 465 -5.89 -18.31 1.71
N PRO A 466 -5.99 -18.67 0.41
CA PRO A 466 -4.81 -18.84 -0.45
C PRO A 466 -3.94 -17.58 -0.49
N PHE A 467 -4.61 -16.44 -0.45
CA PHE A 467 -4.00 -15.11 -0.44
C PHE A 467 -3.28 -14.84 0.90
N LEU A 468 -3.91 -15.20 2.02
CA LEU A 468 -3.33 -15.06 3.37
C LEU A 468 -2.12 -15.96 3.60
N GLU A 469 -1.98 -17.09 2.89
CA GLU A 469 -0.82 -17.98 3.06
C GLU A 469 0.51 -17.28 2.75
N GLN A 470 0.46 -16.23 1.93
CA GLN A 470 1.60 -15.39 1.57
C GLN A 470 1.99 -14.38 2.66
N ASP A 471 1.14 -14.10 3.64
CA ASP A 471 1.44 -13.20 4.76
C ASP A 471 1.03 -13.86 6.10
N PRO A 472 1.96 -14.57 6.78
CA PRO A 472 1.64 -15.34 7.98
C PRO A 472 1.17 -14.47 9.14
N VAL A 473 1.53 -13.18 9.16
CA VAL A 473 1.07 -12.24 10.19
C VAL A 473 -0.41 -11.95 10.00
N LEU A 474 -0.82 -11.58 8.78
CA LEU A 474 -2.24 -11.32 8.47
C LEU A 474 -3.08 -12.59 8.65
N LYS A 475 -2.56 -13.75 8.20
CA LYS A 475 -3.20 -15.06 8.41
C LYS A 475 -3.46 -15.34 9.88
N SER A 476 -2.45 -15.13 10.73
CA SER A 476 -2.57 -15.37 12.17
C SER A 476 -3.64 -14.49 12.82
N ILE A 477 -3.63 -13.18 12.50
CA ILE A 477 -4.59 -12.21 13.06
C ILE A 477 -6.02 -12.57 12.65
N LEU A 478 -6.27 -12.78 11.36
CA LEU A 478 -7.63 -13.03 10.90
C LEU A 478 -8.13 -14.41 11.32
N ARG A 479 -7.25 -15.42 11.38
CA ARG A 479 -7.59 -16.75 11.89
C ARG A 479 -8.02 -16.68 13.36
N ALA A 480 -7.27 -15.95 14.19
CA ALA A 480 -7.60 -15.79 15.62
C ALA A 480 -8.97 -15.12 15.80
N LYS A 481 -9.20 -14.00 15.11
CA LYS A 481 -10.49 -13.30 15.17
C LYS A 481 -11.65 -14.12 14.63
N THR A 482 -11.44 -14.85 13.54
CA THR A 482 -12.47 -15.73 12.97
C THR A 482 -12.81 -16.87 13.94
N ALA A 483 -11.81 -17.46 14.61
CA ALA A 483 -12.05 -18.48 15.62
C ALA A 483 -12.83 -17.93 16.82
N GLU A 484 -12.45 -16.76 17.34
CA GLU A 484 -13.17 -16.08 18.43
C GLU A 484 -14.63 -15.79 18.06
N ALA A 485 -14.86 -15.22 16.88
CA ALA A 485 -16.19 -14.93 16.34
C ALA A 485 -17.08 -16.18 16.22
N LEU A 486 -16.50 -17.32 15.82
CA LEU A 486 -17.23 -18.58 15.68
C LEU A 486 -17.53 -19.25 17.02
N VAL A 487 -16.65 -19.11 18.01
CA VAL A 487 -16.91 -19.60 19.39
C VAL A 487 -18.04 -18.80 20.05
N MET A 488 -18.13 -17.50 19.79
CA MET A 488 -19.20 -16.63 20.29
C MET A 488 -20.52 -16.77 19.51
N ALA A 489 -20.56 -17.59 18.46
CA ALA A 489 -21.75 -17.75 17.63
C ALA A 489 -22.89 -18.43 18.42
N PRO A 490 -24.13 -17.96 18.28
CA PRO A 490 -25.27 -18.61 18.92
C PRO A 490 -25.42 -20.04 18.37
N ALA A 491 -25.78 -20.99 19.24
CA ALA A 491 -26.05 -22.36 18.83
C ALA A 491 -27.18 -22.39 17.79
N ARG A 492 -26.90 -22.92 16.60
CA ARG A 492 -27.90 -23.11 15.53
C ARG A 492 -28.91 -24.21 15.84
N LEU A 493 -28.67 -24.98 16.90
CA LEU A 493 -29.56 -26.02 17.42
C LEU A 493 -30.62 -25.38 18.33
N GLY A 494 -31.51 -24.60 17.72
CA GLY A 494 -32.66 -23.97 18.39
C GLY A 494 -33.97 -24.15 17.62
N VAL A 495 -34.02 -25.07 16.65
CA VAL A 495 -35.29 -25.48 16.02
C VAL A 495 -35.82 -26.67 16.82
N GLY A 496 -36.79 -26.43 17.71
CA GLY A 496 -37.62 -27.52 18.24
C GLY A 496 -37.77 -27.66 19.76
N LEU A 497 -37.62 -26.60 20.56
CA LEU A 497 -38.28 -26.58 21.87
C LEU A 497 -39.46 -25.62 21.80
N VAL A 498 -40.62 -26.23 21.53
CA VAL A 498 -41.96 -25.65 21.70
C VAL A 498 -41.96 -24.85 23.01
N THR A 499 -42.05 -23.53 22.89
CA THR A 499 -42.52 -22.68 23.98
C THR A 499 -43.90 -23.18 24.37
N ARG A 500 -44.01 -23.77 25.56
CA ARG A 500 -45.31 -23.94 26.21
C ARG A 500 -45.97 -22.56 26.26
N PRO A 501 -47.21 -22.39 25.79
CA PRO A 501 -47.92 -21.14 26.02
C PRO A 501 -48.28 -21.08 27.51
N ASP A 502 -47.71 -20.09 28.20
CA ASP A 502 -48.20 -19.61 29.49
C ASP A 502 -49.50 -18.82 29.24
N VAL A 503 -50.65 -19.43 29.54
CA VAL A 503 -51.95 -18.80 29.85
C VAL A 503 -52.71 -19.90 30.63
N GLU A 504 -53.28 -19.75 31.82
CA GLU A 504 -54.10 -18.68 32.40
C GLU A 504 -53.91 -18.63 33.93
N GLU A 505 -53.51 -17.48 34.49
CA GLU A 505 -53.92 -17.11 35.85
C GLU A 505 -55.24 -16.34 35.70
N GLU A 506 -56.35 -17.01 36.02
CA GLU A 506 -57.66 -16.38 36.11
C GLU A 506 -57.65 -15.32 37.23
N ASN A 507 -57.79 -14.07 36.82
CA ASN A 507 -58.26 -12.97 37.66
C ASN A 507 -59.70 -13.25 38.09
N ILE A 508 -59.90 -13.75 39.31
CA ILE A 508 -61.20 -13.68 39.99
C ILE A 508 -61.38 -12.22 40.43
N SER A 509 -62.09 -11.46 39.61
CA SER A 509 -62.63 -10.16 39.97
C SER A 509 -64.01 -10.34 40.60
N ASP A 510 -64.11 -9.94 41.86
CA ASP A 510 -65.35 -9.74 42.60
C ASP A 510 -66.30 -8.83 41.80
N TYR A 511 -67.51 -9.30 41.51
CA TYR A 511 -68.74 -8.49 41.54
C TYR A 511 -69.96 -9.41 41.50
N SER A 512 -70.72 -9.45 42.60
CA SER A 512 -72.15 -9.76 42.59
C SER A 512 -72.83 -8.94 43.68
N LEU A 513 -73.62 -7.97 43.21
CA LEU A 513 -74.48 -7.10 43.97
C LEU A 513 -75.78 -7.82 44.39
N THR A 514 -76.21 -7.53 45.63
CA THR A 514 -77.61 -7.35 46.10
C THR A 514 -78.59 -8.52 46.10
N ALA A 515 -79.01 -8.96 47.30
CA ALA A 515 -80.33 -8.63 47.92
C ALA A 515 -80.88 -9.78 48.79
N ALA A 516 -81.19 -9.50 50.07
CA ALA A 516 -82.46 -9.79 50.74
C ALA A 516 -82.30 -10.06 52.25
N SER A 517 -83.07 -9.29 53.04
CA SER A 517 -83.49 -9.47 54.44
C SER A 517 -82.55 -8.95 55.54
#